data_AF-A0A7K3NPV4-F1
#
_entry.id   AF-A0A7K3NPV4-F1
#
_cell.length_a   1.000
_cell.length_b   1.000
_cell.length_c   1.000
_cell.angle_alpha   90.00
_cell.angle_beta   90.00
_cell.angle_gamma   90.00
#
_symmetry.space_group_name_H-M   'P 1'
#
loop_
_entity.id
_entity.type
_entity.pdbx_description
1 polymer ?
#
loop_
_entity_poly.entity_id
_entity_poly.type
_entity_poly.pdbx_seq_one_letter_code
_entity_poly.pdbx_strand_id
1 'polypeptide(L)'
;MKAIQIVGYKKSGKTSLALELCAALKARGLAVSAAKFTHNPSLDKADTDTDRLAAHCRAVAAFTPAECAVFWSGPRFLHDVLPLLEADVLVVEGGKELAFLPRVLVLRDPSEAAALQPGLALAAFGEVDAPGLPHLRDVEAVADLALSRGFLLPGLDCGACGESCCADMAARIVDGKATPADCQAVREAMRVTVGGVPLAMNPFVERILAAGIKAMLAQLKGFAPGRVEIGLDA
;
A
#
# COMPACT_ATOMS: atom_id res chain seq x y z
N MET A 1 0.71 -3.08 -9.16
CA MET A 1 0.75 -3.80 -7.87
C MET A 1 -0.66 -3.89 -7.29
N LYS A 2 -1.05 -5.07 -6.79
CA LYS A 2 -2.24 -5.30 -5.97
C LYS A 2 -1.86 -5.20 -4.50
N ALA A 3 -2.78 -4.82 -3.62
CA ALA A 3 -2.53 -4.85 -2.19
C ALA A 3 -3.74 -5.37 -1.42
N ILE A 4 -3.47 -6.07 -0.32
CA ILE A 4 -4.48 -6.51 0.63
C ILE A 4 -3.95 -6.42 2.05
N GLN A 5 -4.81 -6.03 2.97
CA GLN A 5 -4.47 -5.86 4.37
C GLN A 5 -5.07 -6.98 5.22
N ILE A 6 -4.33 -7.51 6.17
CA ILE A 6 -4.79 -8.48 7.15
C ILE A 6 -4.90 -7.79 8.50
N VAL A 7 -6.13 -7.66 9.01
CA VAL A 7 -6.45 -6.89 10.20
C VAL A 7 -7.10 -7.77 11.26
N GLY A 8 -6.60 -7.69 12.48
CA GLY A 8 -7.14 -8.40 13.63
C GLY A 8 -6.42 -8.02 14.93
N TYR A 9 -7.02 -8.37 16.07
CA TYR A 9 -6.41 -8.11 17.37
C TYR A 9 -5.20 -9.02 17.66
N LYS A 10 -4.52 -8.80 18.79
CA LYS A 10 -3.40 -9.66 19.19
C LYS A 10 -3.91 -11.10 19.40
N LYS A 11 -3.13 -12.09 18.93
CA LYS A 11 -3.48 -13.51 18.98
C LYS A 11 -4.75 -13.91 18.19
N SER A 12 -5.17 -13.13 17.18
CA SER A 12 -6.27 -13.53 16.30
C SER A 12 -5.85 -14.52 15.21
N GLY A 13 -4.56 -14.70 14.95
CA GLY A 13 -4.05 -15.51 13.83
C GLY A 13 -3.66 -14.70 12.59
N LYS A 14 -3.77 -13.36 12.61
CA LYS A 14 -3.41 -12.50 11.47
C LYS A 14 -1.99 -12.72 10.92
N THR A 15 -1.01 -12.99 11.78
CA THR A 15 0.38 -13.22 11.37
C THR A 15 0.49 -14.57 10.64
N SER A 16 -0.20 -15.61 11.12
CA SER A 16 -0.25 -16.90 10.44
C SER A 16 -0.88 -16.77 9.06
N LEU A 17 -2.04 -16.11 8.96
CA LEU A 17 -2.69 -15.86 7.68
C LEU A 17 -1.79 -15.05 6.72
N ALA A 18 -1.11 -14.00 7.20
CA ALA A 18 -0.22 -13.20 6.36
C ALA A 18 0.95 -14.04 5.80
N LEU A 19 1.55 -14.91 6.64
CA LEU A 19 2.63 -15.82 6.22
C LEU A 19 2.14 -16.83 5.17
N GLU A 20 1.01 -17.49 5.43
CA GLU A 20 0.41 -18.48 4.54
C GLU A 20 0.00 -17.84 3.21
N LEU A 21 -0.60 -16.64 3.24
CA LEU A 21 -0.97 -15.89 2.05
C LEU A 21 0.26 -15.51 1.21
N CYS A 22 1.32 -15.03 1.84
CA CYS A 22 2.57 -14.74 1.14
C CYS A 22 3.16 -16.00 0.48
N ALA A 23 3.12 -17.14 1.17
CA ALA A 23 3.59 -18.41 0.63
C ALA A 23 2.73 -18.88 -0.56
N ALA A 24 1.40 -18.80 -0.46
CA ALA A 24 0.48 -19.17 -1.54
C ALA A 24 0.68 -18.28 -2.79
N LEU A 25 0.78 -16.96 -2.60
CA LEU A 25 1.02 -16.03 -3.71
C LEU A 25 2.41 -16.26 -4.36
N LYS A 26 3.44 -16.53 -3.55
CA LYS A 26 4.78 -16.87 -4.05
C LYS A 26 4.78 -18.20 -4.82
N ALA A 27 4.04 -19.21 -4.36
CA ALA A 27 3.89 -20.49 -5.06
C ALA A 27 3.22 -20.33 -6.43
N ARG A 28 2.43 -19.27 -6.62
CA ARG A 28 1.85 -18.87 -7.93
C ARG A 28 2.81 -18.07 -8.81
N GLY A 29 4.08 -17.91 -8.41
CA GLY A 29 5.13 -17.25 -9.20
C GLY A 29 5.10 -15.72 -9.14
N LEU A 30 4.38 -15.12 -8.19
CA LEU A 30 4.27 -13.67 -8.04
C LEU A 30 5.41 -13.13 -7.17
N ALA A 31 5.89 -11.93 -7.49
CA ALA A 31 6.72 -11.15 -6.58
C ALA A 31 5.85 -10.63 -5.43
N VAL A 32 6.14 -11.07 -4.20
CA VAL A 32 5.36 -10.70 -3.00
C VAL A 32 6.24 -9.94 -2.03
N SER A 33 5.78 -8.75 -1.64
CA SER A 33 6.36 -7.97 -0.56
C SER A 33 5.35 -7.83 0.58
N ALA A 34 5.84 -7.59 1.79
CA ALA A 34 4.99 -7.41 2.96
C ALA A 34 5.33 -6.13 3.73
N ALA A 35 4.30 -5.47 4.26
CA ALA A 35 4.46 -4.37 5.21
C ALA A 35 3.79 -4.75 6.53
N LYS A 36 4.56 -4.74 7.62
CA LYS A 36 4.06 -5.10 8.95
C LYS A 36 3.99 -3.86 9.84
N PHE A 37 2.80 -3.60 10.36
CA PHE A 37 2.53 -2.53 11.31
C PHE A 37 2.40 -3.12 12.72
N THR A 38 3.24 -2.64 13.63
CA THR A 38 3.22 -3.02 15.04
C THR A 38 2.92 -1.81 15.91
N HIS A 39 2.30 -2.06 17.06
CA HIS A 39 2.15 -1.05 18.12
C HIS A 39 3.35 -1.04 19.08
N ASN A 40 4.32 -1.94 18.89
CA ASN A 40 5.56 -1.90 19.64
C ASN A 40 6.33 -0.60 19.29
N PRO A 41 6.92 0.08 20.28
CA PRO A 41 7.64 1.35 20.05
C PRO A 41 8.91 1.16 19.22
N SER A 42 9.46 -0.05 19.17
CA SER A 42 10.57 -0.42 18.31
C SER A 42 10.27 -1.74 17.58
N LEU A 43 10.92 -1.91 16.43
CA LEU A 43 11.15 -3.24 15.87
C LEU A 43 12.12 -3.95 16.82
N ASP A 44 11.92 -5.26 17.09
CA ASP A 44 12.60 -6.03 18.13
C ASP A 44 14.14 -6.02 18.00
N LYS A 45 14.76 -4.93 18.42
CA LYS A 45 16.19 -4.68 18.40
C LYS A 45 16.61 -4.23 19.78
N ALA A 46 17.23 -5.14 20.50
CA ALA A 46 17.84 -4.81 21.78
C ALA A 46 19.35 -4.77 21.59
N ASP A 47 19.91 -3.57 21.77
CA ASP A 47 21.33 -3.31 22.09
C ASP A 47 22.36 -3.76 21.04
N THR A 48 22.08 -3.50 19.75
CA THR A 48 23.06 -3.71 18.67
C THR A 48 23.86 -2.45 18.35
N ASP A 49 25.06 -2.58 17.76
CA ASP A 49 25.81 -1.42 17.24
C ASP A 49 24.97 -0.59 16.26
N THR A 50 24.07 -1.24 15.50
CA THR A 50 23.13 -0.56 14.60
C THR A 50 22.18 0.37 15.36
N ASP A 51 21.71 -0.02 16.54
CA ASP A 51 20.84 0.83 17.38
C ASP A 51 21.62 2.01 17.96
N ARG A 52 22.88 1.78 18.34
CA ARG A 52 23.78 2.84 18.81
C ARG A 52 24.05 3.86 17.70
N LEU A 53 24.27 3.42 16.47
CA LEU A 53 24.38 4.33 15.31
C LEU A 53 23.06 5.08 15.06
N ALA A 54 21.91 4.42 15.18
CA ALA A 54 20.62 5.03 14.90
C ALA A 54 20.28 6.19 15.84
N ALA A 55 20.78 6.19 17.08
CA ALA A 55 20.63 7.31 18.01
C ALA A 55 21.30 8.62 17.51
N HIS A 56 22.24 8.52 16.58
CA HIS A 56 23.02 9.65 16.07
C HIS A 56 22.76 9.95 14.58
N CYS A 57 21.89 9.17 13.93
CA CYS A 57 21.66 9.26 12.49
C CYS A 57 20.16 9.34 12.16
N ARG A 58 19.80 10.09 11.11
CA ARG A 58 18.43 10.11 10.58
C ARG A 58 18.03 8.78 9.94
N ALA A 59 19.02 8.04 9.46
CA ALA A 59 18.86 6.68 8.98
C ALA A 59 20.17 5.90 9.12
N VAL A 60 20.06 4.58 9.27
CA VAL A 60 21.19 3.64 9.27
C VAL A 60 20.88 2.53 8.28
N ALA A 61 21.80 2.27 7.36
CA ALA A 61 21.76 1.13 6.45
C ALA A 61 22.78 0.09 6.94
N ALA A 62 22.32 -1.14 7.18
CA ALA A 62 23.13 -2.28 7.59
C ALA A 62 23.22 -3.27 6.43
N PHE A 63 24.43 -3.74 6.14
CA PHE A 63 24.71 -4.65 5.03
C PHE A 63 25.37 -5.92 5.54
N THR A 64 24.91 -7.06 5.04
CA THR A 64 25.56 -8.36 5.18
C THR A 64 25.74 -8.98 3.79
N PRO A 65 26.53 -10.06 3.64
CA PRO A 65 26.62 -10.76 2.36
C PRO A 65 25.29 -11.35 1.85
N ALA A 66 24.29 -11.55 2.73
CA ALA A 66 23.02 -12.19 2.40
C ALA A 66 21.84 -11.21 2.30
N GLU A 67 21.89 -10.08 3.03
CA GLU A 67 20.76 -9.15 3.16
C GLU A 67 21.20 -7.74 3.53
N CYS A 68 20.29 -6.78 3.30
CA CYS A 68 20.42 -5.39 3.69
C CYS A 68 19.17 -4.94 4.47
N ALA A 69 19.35 -4.05 5.44
CA ALA A 69 18.28 -3.42 6.17
C ALA A 69 18.51 -1.91 6.27
N VAL A 70 17.43 -1.11 6.13
CA VAL A 70 17.46 0.33 6.35
C VAL A 70 16.52 0.69 7.49
N PHE A 71 17.03 1.49 8.41
CA PHE A 71 16.29 1.97 9.57
C PHE A 71 16.24 3.48 9.54
N TRP A 72 15.04 4.05 9.54
CA TRP A 72 14.83 5.49 9.63
C TRP A 72 14.42 5.91 11.03
N SER A 73 14.86 7.09 11.47
CA SER A 73 14.35 7.72 12.68
C SER A 73 12.94 8.30 12.40
N GLY A 74 11.91 7.79 13.07
CA GLY A 74 10.54 8.29 12.98
C GLY A 74 9.65 7.54 11.97
N PRO A 75 8.33 7.83 11.96
CA PRO A 75 7.38 7.15 11.09
C PRO A 75 7.58 7.55 9.62
N ARG A 76 7.26 6.62 8.72
CA ARG A 76 7.19 6.85 7.28
C ARG A 76 5.81 6.52 6.76
N PHE A 77 5.39 7.21 5.71
CA PHE A 77 4.18 6.83 5.01
C PHE A 77 4.46 5.57 4.19
N LEU A 78 3.49 4.66 4.09
CA LEU A 78 3.69 3.39 3.38
C LEU A 78 4.14 3.64 1.93
N HIS A 79 3.56 4.62 1.25
CA HIS A 79 3.90 4.95 -0.13
C HIS A 79 5.33 5.44 -0.31
N ASP A 80 5.96 6.00 0.72
CA ASP A 80 7.35 6.45 0.65
C ASP A 80 8.32 5.27 0.50
N VAL A 81 7.94 4.08 0.99
CA VAL A 81 8.79 2.88 0.99
C VAL A 81 8.45 1.91 -0.14
N LEU A 82 7.28 2.04 -0.78
CA LEU A 82 6.89 1.17 -1.90
C LEU A 82 7.91 1.15 -3.06
N PRO A 83 8.59 2.27 -3.42
CA PRO A 83 9.65 2.24 -4.43
C PRO A 83 10.81 1.30 -4.12
N LEU A 84 10.99 0.92 -2.85
CA LEU A 84 12.03 -0.01 -2.40
C LEU A 84 11.54 -1.46 -2.38
N LEU A 85 10.25 -1.70 -2.60
CA LEU A 85 9.61 -3.01 -2.55
C LEU A 85 9.27 -3.47 -3.96
N GLU A 86 9.97 -4.50 -4.45
CA GLU A 86 9.61 -5.18 -5.68
C GLU A 86 8.43 -6.13 -5.41
N ALA A 87 7.25 -5.82 -5.94
CA ALA A 87 6.08 -6.68 -5.78
C ALA A 87 4.98 -6.51 -6.83
N ASP A 88 4.42 -7.65 -7.24
CA ASP A 88 3.12 -7.76 -7.88
C ASP A 88 1.99 -7.59 -6.86
N VAL A 89 2.18 -8.17 -5.66
CA VAL A 89 1.21 -8.13 -4.56
C VAL A 89 1.89 -7.69 -3.26
N LEU A 90 1.32 -6.68 -2.62
CA LEU A 90 1.69 -6.23 -1.28
C LEU A 90 0.72 -6.81 -0.24
N VAL A 91 1.23 -7.56 0.72
CA VAL A 91 0.48 -8.04 1.88
C VAL A 91 0.78 -7.14 3.08
N VAL A 92 -0.25 -6.50 3.64
CA VAL A 92 -0.08 -5.59 4.78
C VAL A 92 -0.61 -6.24 6.05
N GLU A 93 0.24 -6.54 7.03
CA GLU A 93 -0.20 -7.05 8.34
C GLU A 93 -0.39 -5.87 9.32
N GLY A 94 -1.59 -5.74 9.90
CA GLY A 94 -1.90 -4.66 10.84
C GLY A 94 -2.22 -3.34 10.15
N GLY A 95 -1.97 -2.20 10.81
CA GLY A 95 -2.18 -0.88 10.22
C GLY A 95 -3.64 -0.46 10.17
N LYS A 96 -4.41 -0.70 11.23
CA LYS A 96 -5.89 -0.53 11.27
C LYS A 96 -6.39 0.82 10.74
N GLU A 97 -5.58 1.87 10.90
CA GLU A 97 -5.86 3.24 10.45
C GLU A 97 -5.69 3.44 8.94
N LEU A 98 -5.03 2.53 8.22
CA LEU A 98 -4.83 2.64 6.77
C LEU A 98 -6.17 2.47 6.05
N ALA A 99 -6.62 3.51 5.36
CA ALA A 99 -7.94 3.54 4.74
C ALA A 99 -7.92 3.61 3.21
N PHE A 100 -6.84 3.14 2.58
CA PHE A 100 -6.61 3.27 1.13
C PHE A 100 -6.33 1.94 0.43
N LEU A 101 -6.64 0.82 1.08
CA LEU A 101 -6.52 -0.54 0.57
C LEU A 101 -7.59 -1.44 1.22
N PRO A 102 -8.02 -2.53 0.55
CA PRO A 102 -9.01 -3.43 1.11
C PRO A 102 -8.40 -4.36 2.16
N ARG A 103 -9.24 -4.89 3.05
CA ARG A 103 -8.78 -5.76 4.14
C ARG A 103 -9.54 -7.08 4.27
N VAL A 104 -8.89 -8.04 4.92
CA VAL A 104 -9.48 -9.27 5.45
C VAL A 104 -9.45 -9.18 6.97
N LEU A 105 -10.60 -9.42 7.59
CA LEU A 105 -10.72 -9.41 9.04
C LEU A 105 -10.40 -10.79 9.60
N VAL A 106 -9.55 -10.85 10.63
CA VAL A 106 -9.29 -12.07 11.39
C VAL A 106 -9.75 -11.83 12.82
N LEU A 107 -10.89 -12.42 13.17
CA LEU A 107 -11.66 -12.10 14.38
C LEU A 107 -11.53 -13.21 15.42
N ARG A 108 -11.65 -12.82 16.69
CA ARG A 108 -11.81 -13.75 17.83
C ARG A 108 -13.24 -13.77 18.35
N ASP A 109 -13.96 -12.67 18.11
CA ASP A 109 -15.35 -12.49 18.46
C ASP A 109 -16.02 -11.62 17.37
N PRO A 110 -17.25 -11.90 16.94
CA PRO A 110 -17.92 -11.12 15.89
C PRO A 110 -18.04 -9.62 16.19
N SER A 111 -18.15 -9.22 17.47
CA SER A 111 -18.25 -7.81 17.88
C SER A 111 -16.98 -7.00 17.57
N GLU A 112 -15.84 -7.67 17.39
CA GLU A 112 -14.58 -7.02 17.03
C GLU A 112 -14.65 -6.34 15.66
N ALA A 113 -15.50 -6.84 14.75
CA ALA A 113 -15.58 -6.37 13.37
C ALA A 113 -15.87 -4.87 13.28
N ALA A 114 -16.76 -4.34 14.13
CA ALA A 114 -17.15 -2.93 14.13
C ALA A 114 -15.97 -1.98 14.34
N ALA A 115 -15.00 -2.39 15.17
CA ALA A 115 -13.81 -1.59 15.47
C ALA A 115 -12.69 -1.73 14.42
N LEU A 116 -12.86 -2.59 13.40
CA LEU A 116 -11.85 -2.86 12.38
C LEU A 116 -12.23 -2.30 11.01
N GLN A 117 -13.12 -1.31 10.97
CA GLN A 117 -13.60 -0.62 9.77
C GLN A 117 -14.13 -1.63 8.72
N PRO A 118 -15.26 -2.31 9.00
CA PRO A 118 -15.75 -3.39 8.16
C PRO A 118 -16.16 -2.92 6.76
N GLY A 119 -16.38 -1.61 6.55
CA GLY A 119 -16.62 -1.04 5.21
C GLY A 119 -15.43 -1.14 4.25
N LEU A 120 -14.22 -1.44 4.75
CA LEU A 120 -13.04 -1.74 3.92
C LEU A 120 -12.80 -3.24 3.77
N ALA A 121 -13.58 -4.08 4.46
CA ALA A 121 -13.37 -5.51 4.49
C ALA A 121 -13.99 -6.19 3.27
N LEU A 122 -13.20 -7.04 2.61
CA LEU A 122 -13.69 -7.92 1.54
C LEU A 122 -14.19 -9.26 2.09
N ALA A 123 -13.69 -9.69 3.25
CA ALA A 123 -14.05 -10.95 3.91
C ALA A 123 -13.64 -10.97 5.38
N ALA A 124 -14.25 -11.87 6.15
CA ALA A 124 -13.70 -12.38 7.40
C ALA A 124 -13.03 -13.74 7.15
N PHE A 125 -11.91 -14.01 7.83
CA PHE A 125 -11.15 -15.25 7.73
C PHE A 125 -11.00 -15.94 9.09
N GLY A 126 -11.13 -17.26 9.10
CA GLY A 126 -10.87 -18.12 10.26
C GLY A 126 -12.14 -18.74 10.81
N GLU A 127 -12.19 -19.04 12.11
CA GLU A 127 -13.36 -19.69 12.72
C GLU A 127 -14.53 -18.75 12.95
N VAL A 128 -14.25 -17.46 13.12
CA VAL A 128 -15.23 -16.44 13.47
C VAL A 128 -15.62 -15.65 12.23
N ASP A 129 -16.92 -15.60 11.96
CA ASP A 129 -17.49 -14.82 10.87
C ASP A 129 -17.76 -13.37 11.27
N ALA A 130 -18.21 -12.57 10.30
CA ALA A 130 -18.67 -11.22 10.52
C ALA A 130 -19.96 -11.00 9.72
N PRO A 131 -21.05 -10.52 10.34
CA PRO A 131 -22.30 -10.27 9.64
C PRO A 131 -22.11 -9.37 8.42
N GLY A 132 -22.63 -9.81 7.27
CA GLY A 132 -22.58 -9.06 6.01
C GLY A 132 -21.25 -9.17 5.25
N LEU A 133 -20.29 -9.97 5.73
CA LEU A 133 -19.05 -10.25 5.01
C LEU A 133 -18.98 -11.72 4.57
N PRO A 134 -18.39 -12.00 3.40
CA PRO A 134 -18.00 -13.36 3.05
C PRO A 134 -17.12 -13.98 4.14
N HIS A 135 -17.37 -15.25 4.48
CA HIS A 135 -16.59 -16.00 5.46
C HIS A 135 -15.67 -16.99 4.74
N LEU A 136 -14.36 -16.81 4.88
CA LEU A 136 -13.34 -17.64 4.25
C LEU A 136 -12.61 -18.48 5.30
N ARG A 137 -12.31 -19.73 4.93
CA ARG A 137 -11.52 -20.67 5.76
C ARG A 137 -10.29 -21.23 5.04
N ASP A 138 -10.10 -20.81 3.79
CA ASP A 138 -9.02 -21.26 2.92
C ASP A 138 -8.19 -20.07 2.48
N VAL A 139 -6.87 -20.22 2.59
CA VAL A 139 -5.89 -19.19 2.21
C VAL A 139 -5.87 -19.00 0.69
N GLU A 140 -6.13 -20.05 -0.09
CA GLU A 140 -6.18 -19.92 -1.55
C GLU A 140 -7.33 -18.99 -1.99
N ALA A 141 -8.48 -19.07 -1.31
CA ALA A 141 -9.58 -18.14 -1.53
C ALA A 141 -9.22 -16.68 -1.15
N VAL A 142 -8.40 -16.49 -0.11
CA VAL A 142 -7.87 -15.16 0.25
C VAL A 142 -6.88 -14.66 -0.82
N ALA A 143 -6.04 -15.54 -1.37
CA ALA A 143 -5.13 -15.20 -2.46
C ALA A 143 -5.91 -14.79 -3.72
N ASP A 144 -6.96 -15.52 -4.09
CA ASP A 144 -7.84 -15.18 -5.21
C ASP A 144 -8.51 -13.81 -4.99
N LEU A 145 -8.94 -13.54 -3.77
CA LEU A 145 -9.52 -12.26 -3.39
C LEU A 145 -8.50 -11.11 -3.49
N ALA A 146 -7.26 -11.35 -3.06
CA ALA A 146 -6.16 -10.38 -3.17
C ALA A 146 -5.85 -10.03 -4.63
N LEU A 147 -5.85 -11.02 -5.53
CA LEU A 147 -5.57 -10.80 -6.94
C LEU A 147 -6.72 -10.10 -7.66
N SER A 148 -7.95 -10.57 -7.44
CA SER A 148 -9.14 -10.06 -8.13
C SER A 148 -9.57 -8.69 -7.60
N ARG A 149 -9.65 -8.55 -6.27
CA ARG A 149 -10.25 -7.38 -5.60
C ARG A 149 -9.24 -6.51 -4.86
N GLY A 150 -7.99 -6.94 -4.70
CA GLY A 150 -6.94 -6.11 -4.11
C GLY A 150 -6.69 -4.83 -4.90
N PHE A 151 -6.35 -3.76 -4.18
CA PHE A 151 -5.98 -2.47 -4.74
C PHE A 151 -5.18 -1.65 -3.72
N LEU A 152 -4.49 -0.62 -4.20
CA LEU A 152 -3.80 0.36 -3.37
C LEU A 152 -4.07 1.75 -3.94
N LEU A 153 -4.82 2.58 -3.21
CA LEU A 153 -5.03 3.97 -3.56
C LEU A 153 -3.85 4.83 -3.10
N PRO A 154 -3.62 6.01 -3.70
CA PRO A 154 -2.54 6.94 -3.31
C PRO A 154 -2.58 7.46 -1.87
N GLY A 155 -3.74 7.40 -1.19
CA GLY A 155 -3.88 7.87 0.19
C GLY A 155 -3.64 9.38 0.39
N LEU A 156 -3.95 10.20 -0.61
CA LEU A 156 -3.69 11.66 -0.60
C LEU A 156 -4.82 12.51 0.01
N ASP A 157 -6.00 11.93 0.25
CA ASP A 157 -7.21 12.63 0.75
C ASP A 157 -7.56 13.92 -0.02
N CYS A 158 -7.31 13.95 -1.33
CA CYS A 158 -7.41 15.19 -2.12
C CYS A 158 -8.84 15.62 -2.51
N GLY A 159 -9.86 14.79 -2.28
CA GLY A 159 -11.26 15.06 -2.65
C GLY A 159 -11.57 15.15 -4.15
N ALA A 160 -10.57 15.02 -5.03
CA ALA A 160 -10.74 15.28 -6.46
C ALA A 160 -11.65 14.27 -7.20
N CYS A 161 -11.92 13.12 -6.59
CA CYS A 161 -12.86 12.12 -7.10
C CYS A 161 -14.31 12.34 -6.60
N GLY A 162 -14.58 13.41 -5.86
CA GLY A 162 -15.90 13.74 -5.31
C GLY A 162 -16.20 13.12 -3.94
N GLU A 163 -15.34 12.24 -3.44
CA GLU A 163 -15.44 11.67 -2.09
C GLU A 163 -14.79 12.57 -1.04
N SER A 164 -15.22 12.46 0.22
CA SER A 164 -14.72 13.35 1.29
C SER A 164 -13.30 13.00 1.73
N CYS A 165 -12.93 11.71 1.66
CA CYS A 165 -11.58 11.22 1.91
C CYS A 165 -11.31 9.93 1.11
N CYS A 166 -10.06 9.46 1.10
CA CYS A 166 -9.68 8.21 0.46
C CYS A 166 -10.35 6.98 1.10
N ALA A 167 -10.73 7.05 2.38
CA ALA A 167 -11.47 5.98 3.06
C ALA A 167 -12.83 5.72 2.40
N ASP A 168 -13.57 6.77 2.07
CA ASP A 168 -14.88 6.66 1.42
C ASP A 168 -14.74 6.06 0.02
N MET A 169 -13.74 6.53 -0.76
CA MET A 169 -13.44 5.96 -2.07
C MET A 169 -13.07 4.48 -1.96
N ALA A 170 -12.19 4.11 -1.02
CA ALA A 170 -11.80 2.72 -0.81
C ALA A 170 -13.00 1.84 -0.43
N ALA A 171 -13.89 2.32 0.45
CA ALA A 171 -15.11 1.61 0.83
C ALA A 171 -16.06 1.40 -0.36
N ARG A 172 -16.21 2.41 -1.23
CA ARG A 172 -16.99 2.28 -2.47
C ARG A 172 -16.42 1.24 -3.42
N ILE A 173 -15.09 1.14 -3.53
CA ILE A 173 -14.44 0.11 -4.36
C ILE A 173 -14.66 -1.28 -3.77
N VAL A 174 -14.60 -1.42 -2.44
CA VAL A 174 -14.92 -2.65 -1.71
C VAL A 174 -16.38 -3.06 -1.93
N ASP A 175 -17.31 -2.10 -1.95
CA ASP A 175 -18.73 -2.31 -2.23
C ASP A 175 -19.08 -2.46 -3.73
N GLY A 176 -18.07 -2.42 -4.61
CA GLY A 176 -18.26 -2.57 -6.07
C GLY A 176 -18.94 -1.37 -6.75
N LYS A 177 -19.10 -0.25 -6.04
CA LYS A 177 -19.70 1.00 -6.53
C LYS A 177 -18.70 1.94 -7.23
N ALA A 178 -17.42 1.57 -7.21
CA ALA A 178 -16.32 2.27 -7.85
C ALA A 178 -15.18 1.30 -8.16
N THR A 179 -14.20 1.78 -8.91
CA THR A 179 -12.95 1.08 -9.21
C THR A 179 -11.76 1.97 -8.84
N PRO A 180 -10.55 1.42 -8.66
CA PRO A 180 -9.36 2.25 -8.43
C PRO A 180 -9.11 3.30 -9.52
N ALA A 181 -9.57 3.06 -10.76
CA ALA A 181 -9.46 3.98 -11.89
C ALA A 181 -10.40 5.21 -11.80
N ASP A 182 -11.36 5.20 -10.87
CA ASP A 182 -12.21 6.36 -10.58
C ASP A 182 -11.53 7.37 -9.66
N CYS A 183 -10.42 6.98 -9.01
CA CYS A 183 -9.56 7.91 -8.29
C CYS A 183 -8.83 8.82 -9.28
N GLN A 184 -9.11 10.12 -9.24
CA GLN A 184 -8.49 11.09 -10.15
C GLN A 184 -6.98 11.24 -9.93
N ALA A 185 -6.46 10.89 -8.74
CA ALA A 185 -5.01 10.87 -8.49
C ALA A 185 -4.28 9.68 -9.14
N VAL A 186 -5.04 8.72 -9.69
CA VAL A 186 -4.53 7.56 -10.44
C VAL A 186 -4.69 7.77 -11.96
N ARG A 187 -5.57 8.70 -12.39
CA ARG A 187 -5.77 9.00 -13.80
C ARG A 187 -4.65 9.90 -14.31
N GLU A 188 -4.05 9.53 -15.42
CA GLU A 188 -2.82 10.15 -15.90
C GLU A 188 -3.06 10.97 -17.17
N ALA A 189 -3.01 12.30 -17.06
CA ALA A 189 -2.55 13.16 -18.15
C ALA A 189 -1.01 13.29 -18.15
N MET A 190 -0.36 13.00 -17.02
CA MET A 190 1.08 12.93 -16.84
C MET A 190 1.45 11.78 -15.89
N ARG A 191 2.46 10.98 -16.28
CA ARG A 191 3.02 9.90 -15.46
C ARG A 191 4.43 10.28 -15.03
N VAL A 192 4.72 10.13 -13.74
CA VAL A 192 6.08 10.24 -13.17
C VAL A 192 6.39 8.95 -12.44
N THR A 193 7.58 8.40 -12.65
CA THR A 193 8.06 7.20 -11.96
C THR A 193 9.38 7.48 -11.27
N VAL A 194 9.54 7.01 -10.04
CA VAL A 194 10.81 7.05 -9.29
C VAL A 194 11.20 5.62 -8.97
N GLY A 195 12.36 5.17 -9.46
CA GLY A 195 12.79 3.77 -9.31
C GLY A 195 11.82 2.76 -9.94
N GLY A 196 11.13 3.13 -11.03
CA GLY A 196 10.11 2.31 -11.67
C GLY A 196 8.74 2.31 -10.99
N VAL A 197 8.59 2.93 -9.82
CA VAL A 197 7.30 3.02 -9.11
C VAL A 197 6.58 4.33 -9.45
N PRO A 198 5.30 4.28 -9.88
CA PRO A 198 4.50 5.46 -10.15
C PRO A 198 4.38 6.37 -8.93
N LEU A 199 4.75 7.65 -9.10
CA LEU A 199 4.55 8.69 -8.10
C LEU A 199 3.17 9.30 -8.31
N ALA A 200 2.25 8.97 -7.41
CA ALA A 200 0.90 9.52 -7.45
C ALA A 200 0.91 11.03 -7.15
N MET A 201 0.09 11.77 -7.88
CA MET A 201 -0.06 13.22 -7.72
C MET A 201 -1.53 13.56 -7.59
N ASN A 202 -1.86 14.58 -6.81
CA ASN A 202 -3.20 15.14 -6.90
C ASN A 202 -3.36 15.90 -8.25
N PRO A 203 -4.59 16.12 -8.73
CA PRO A 203 -4.80 16.72 -10.05
C PRO A 203 -4.30 18.15 -10.19
N PHE A 204 -4.18 18.90 -9.08
CA PHE A 204 -3.64 20.26 -9.13
C PHE A 204 -2.12 20.25 -9.40
N VAL A 205 -1.37 19.43 -8.67
CA VAL A 205 0.08 19.25 -8.84
C VAL A 205 0.38 18.71 -10.24
N GLU A 206 -0.38 17.72 -10.70
CA GLU A 206 -0.25 17.17 -12.05
C GLU A 206 -0.42 18.25 -13.12
N ARG A 207 -1.49 19.07 -13.03
CA ARG A 207 -1.72 20.17 -13.98
C ARG A 207 -0.59 21.19 -13.98
N ILE A 208 -0.08 21.56 -12.80
CA ILE A 208 1.02 22.52 -12.68
C ILE A 208 2.29 21.96 -13.33
N LEU A 209 2.67 20.73 -12.99
CA LEU A 209 3.88 20.11 -13.54
C LEU A 209 3.77 19.91 -15.05
N ALA A 210 2.64 19.36 -15.53
CA ALA A 210 2.43 19.14 -16.95
C ALA A 210 2.44 20.44 -17.76
N ALA A 211 1.77 21.49 -17.26
CA ALA A 211 1.74 22.80 -17.90
C ALA A 211 3.14 23.46 -17.87
N GLY A 212 3.82 23.42 -16.72
CA GLY A 212 5.16 23.97 -16.55
C GLY A 212 6.19 23.31 -17.47
N ILE A 213 6.22 21.98 -17.50
CA ILE A 213 7.11 21.21 -18.38
C ILE A 213 6.84 21.53 -19.85
N LYS A 214 5.57 21.51 -20.28
CA LYS A 214 5.20 21.86 -21.66
C LYS A 214 5.62 23.29 -22.02
N ALA A 215 5.41 24.25 -21.12
CA ALA A 215 5.79 25.64 -21.33
C ALA A 215 7.31 25.82 -21.46
N MET A 216 8.09 25.12 -20.63
CA MET A 216 9.56 25.11 -20.73
C MET A 216 10.04 24.51 -22.05
N LEU A 217 9.49 23.34 -22.45
CA LEU A 217 9.85 22.69 -23.70
C LEU A 217 9.47 23.51 -24.94
N ALA A 218 8.36 24.26 -24.89
CA ALA A 218 7.92 25.12 -25.98
C ALA A 218 8.91 26.25 -26.31
N GLN A 219 9.85 26.57 -25.41
CA GLN A 219 10.91 27.55 -25.68
C GLN A 219 12.08 26.96 -26.48
N LEU A 220 12.14 25.63 -26.64
CA LEU A 220 13.25 24.96 -27.31
C LEU A 220 13.05 24.95 -28.84
N LYS A 221 14.13 25.25 -29.58
CA LYS A 221 14.12 25.17 -31.04
C LYS A 221 13.89 23.72 -31.47
N GLY A 222 12.87 23.50 -32.30
CA GLY A 222 12.50 22.17 -32.80
C GLY A 222 11.46 21.43 -31.97
N PHE A 223 10.91 22.05 -30.92
CA PHE A 223 9.76 21.51 -30.22
C PHE A 223 8.53 21.37 -31.16
N ALA A 224 7.86 20.23 -31.08
CA ALA A 224 6.63 19.94 -31.81
C ALA A 224 5.59 19.29 -30.87
N PRO A 225 4.28 19.48 -31.12
CA PRO A 225 3.25 18.80 -30.36
C PRO A 225 3.39 17.27 -30.46
N GLY A 226 3.33 16.58 -29.31
CA GLY A 226 3.46 15.13 -29.25
C GLY A 226 3.59 14.60 -27.82
N ARG A 227 3.82 13.29 -27.69
CA ARG A 227 4.17 12.67 -26.42
C ARG A 227 5.54 13.20 -25.98
N VAL A 228 5.62 13.67 -24.74
CA VAL A 228 6.86 14.14 -24.13
C VAL A 228 7.43 13.02 -23.26
N GLU A 229 8.69 12.67 -23.49
CA GLU A 229 9.47 11.76 -22.66
C GLU A 229 10.68 12.53 -22.12
N ILE A 230 10.85 12.56 -20.79
CA ILE A 230 11.93 13.28 -20.11
C ILE A 230 12.62 12.29 -19.19
N GLY A 231 13.92 12.12 -19.39
CA GLY A 231 14.81 11.40 -18.48
C GLY A 231 15.67 12.38 -17.70
N LEU A 232 15.86 12.12 -16.41
CA LEU A 232 16.82 12.82 -15.57
C LEU A 232 17.73 11.74 -14.97
N ASP A 233 19.04 11.87 -15.18
CA ASP A 233 20.01 11.04 -14.49
C ASP A 233 20.07 11.47 -13.01
N ALA A 234 20.27 10.50 -12.12
CA ALA A 234 20.33 10.71 -10.67
C ALA A 234 21.61 11.46 -10.24
#